data_AF-A0A3D3LD38-F1
#
_entry.id   AF-A0A3D3LD38-F1
#
_cell.length_a   1.000
_cell.length_b   1.000
_cell.length_c   1.000
_cell.angle_alpha   90.00
_cell.angle_beta   90.00
_cell.angle_gamma   90.00
#
_symmetry.space_group_name_H-M   'P 1'
#
loop_
_entity.id
_entity.type
_entity.pdbx_description
1 polymer ?
#
loop_
_entity_poly.entity_id
_entity_poly.type
_entity_poly.pdbx_seq_one_letter_code
_entity_poly.pdbx_strand_id
1 'polypeptide(L)'
;MKNPILHIVQSVLVLGFMATMGDIRAQDVFTPFAGSYQGLLADSTSGDPAGRVEIALTSKGALSTTFTMLNQKTYKAAGKAAFDEVNDWAELENFNVVKPKAGPPPLSFVINLYLKKDGTFELTGAAELPGYTGSFTVQAGTASKLRFYKAKTDDCPWMGTYTLAFPDPDNLGSTAPPGGVCIGSAVIKPDGVLALKGTLADGTKITASARPSQDGIYRFHILVHKTIGSYFAFWFQLTARGDGWFHSAEGDGWARWSKAENQKDKTYRDGFDVEFKAQVTQWKPPGKGETLQGILGMGDDEVLDIGFFNGLNTTTYAKYLPSQLGITAKNIFRVAAGLAGSPSPLYPDQWAKVFSGKIDPKTGLMTLALNIQDTVTTGTLPKLTTKTIKRKVVINGVYQQLMANDLLVPYAYGHLLIPPLDPKTQTLISGGFDLPGPVELDPFVASAGQTAGIYSAKLTEQPHPSPPPSGLPPVAPASVTFSISSNLKEMIFNGRKLPLKGDSRPVSLVYTDADKSAGNNVSVTVYLNGAGVVNSLATQYFQLSGFTVKVRNHTSNAVNKQP
;
A
#
# COMPACT_ATOMS: atom_id res chain seq x y z
N MET A 1 -83.69 47.37 -3.26
CA MET A 1 -82.34 47.90 -3.54
C MET A 1 -81.33 46.96 -2.88
N LYS A 2 -80.60 46.18 -3.67
CA LYS A 2 -79.60 45.22 -3.17
C LYS A 2 -78.36 46.02 -2.73
N ASN A 3 -77.93 45.81 -1.49
CA ASN A 3 -76.86 46.58 -0.84
C ASN A 3 -75.50 46.27 -1.50
N PRO A 4 -74.86 47.23 -2.20
CA PRO A 4 -73.64 46.99 -2.97
C PRO A 4 -72.40 46.74 -2.08
N ILE A 5 -72.51 46.94 -0.77
CA ILE A 5 -71.40 46.78 0.18
C ILE A 5 -71.16 45.29 0.51
N LEU A 6 -72.19 44.42 0.43
CA LEU A 6 -72.04 43.00 0.78
C LEU A 6 -71.26 42.21 -0.30
N HIS A 7 -71.37 42.60 -1.56
CA HIS A 7 -70.63 41.96 -2.67
C HIS A 7 -69.15 42.34 -2.71
N ILE A 8 -68.78 43.52 -2.21
CA ILE A 8 -67.37 43.95 -2.16
C ILE A 8 -66.64 43.24 -1.02
N VAL A 9 -67.30 43.01 0.12
CA VAL A 9 -66.70 42.29 1.26
C VAL A 9 -66.49 40.79 0.96
N GLN A 10 -67.40 40.16 0.20
CA GLN A 10 -67.22 38.76 -0.23
C GLN A 10 -66.11 38.59 -1.28
N SER A 11 -65.97 39.54 -2.22
CA SER A 11 -64.92 39.48 -3.25
C SER A 11 -63.52 39.78 -2.70
N VAL A 12 -63.41 40.68 -1.71
CA VAL A 12 -62.12 40.98 -1.05
C VAL A 12 -61.67 39.85 -0.11
N LEU A 13 -62.61 39.13 0.52
CA LEU A 13 -62.25 37.93 1.32
C LEU A 13 -61.78 36.75 0.44
N VAL A 14 -62.36 36.57 -0.75
CA VAL A 14 -61.98 35.50 -1.69
C VAL A 14 -60.64 35.81 -2.39
N LEU A 15 -60.37 37.07 -2.73
CA LEU A 15 -59.03 37.47 -3.22
C LEU A 15 -57.96 37.41 -2.11
N GLY A 16 -58.31 37.77 -0.86
CA GLY A 16 -57.40 37.64 0.28
C GLY A 16 -57.04 36.20 0.60
N PHE A 17 -58.00 35.26 0.51
CA PHE A 17 -57.74 33.83 0.72
C PHE A 17 -56.91 33.19 -0.41
N MET A 18 -57.09 33.63 -1.67
CA MET A 18 -56.28 33.13 -2.79
C MET A 18 -54.86 33.71 -2.81
N ALA A 19 -54.66 34.96 -2.37
CA ALA A 19 -53.32 35.53 -2.21
C ALA A 19 -52.52 34.85 -1.09
N THR A 20 -53.17 34.40 -0.01
CA THR A 20 -52.50 33.65 1.07
C THR A 20 -52.27 32.17 0.76
N MET A 21 -52.98 31.57 -0.21
CA MET A 21 -52.73 30.19 -0.63
C MET A 21 -51.57 30.05 -1.63
N GLY A 22 -51.23 31.11 -2.37
CA GLY A 22 -50.04 31.14 -3.23
C GLY A 22 -48.73 31.10 -2.44
N ASP A 23 -48.67 31.77 -1.29
CA ASP A 23 -47.48 31.81 -0.43
C ASP A 23 -47.32 30.60 0.50
N ILE A 24 -48.39 29.84 0.77
CA ILE A 24 -48.34 28.62 1.62
C ILE A 24 -47.83 27.39 0.84
N ARG A 25 -47.88 27.38 -0.51
CA ARG A 25 -47.46 26.22 -1.32
C ARG A 25 -45.98 26.23 -1.74
N ALA A 26 -45.30 27.36 -1.73
CA ALA A 26 -43.90 27.44 -2.17
C ALA A 26 -42.88 26.90 -1.12
N GLN A 27 -43.32 26.58 0.11
CA GLN A 27 -42.40 26.31 1.23
C GLN A 27 -42.02 24.83 1.43
N ASP A 28 -42.72 23.86 0.81
CA ASP A 28 -42.47 22.43 1.02
C ASP A 28 -42.01 21.67 -0.23
N VAL A 29 -42.06 22.27 -1.43
CA VAL A 29 -41.70 21.60 -2.69
C VAL A 29 -40.22 21.19 -2.75
N PHE A 30 -39.33 21.89 -2.03
CA PHE A 30 -37.90 21.58 -1.99
C PHE A 30 -37.49 20.62 -0.88
N THR A 31 -38.39 20.25 0.04
CA THR A 31 -38.09 19.33 1.15
C THR A 31 -37.50 17.99 0.69
N PRO A 32 -37.99 17.34 -0.39
CA PRO A 32 -37.38 16.10 -0.90
C PRO A 32 -35.92 16.28 -1.38
N PHE A 33 -35.59 17.46 -1.91
CA PHE A 33 -34.28 17.79 -2.46
C PHE A 33 -33.33 18.40 -1.42
N ALA A 34 -33.80 18.74 -0.22
CA ALA A 34 -32.98 19.37 0.80
C ALA A 34 -31.83 18.45 1.25
N GLY A 35 -30.61 18.97 1.27
CA GLY A 35 -29.41 18.24 1.69
C GLY A 35 -28.13 18.79 1.12
N SER A 36 -27.05 18.03 1.30
CA SER A 36 -25.75 18.30 0.67
C SER A 36 -25.46 17.28 -0.40
N TYR A 37 -24.83 17.70 -1.49
CA TYR A 37 -24.48 16.87 -2.65
C TYR A 37 -23.02 17.09 -3.02
N GLN A 38 -22.43 16.11 -3.68
CA GLN A 38 -21.08 16.19 -4.21
C GLN A 38 -20.97 15.40 -5.51
N GLY A 39 -20.15 15.89 -6.44
CA GLY A 39 -19.79 15.17 -7.65
C GLY A 39 -18.40 15.56 -8.14
N LEU A 40 -17.75 14.64 -8.86
CA LEU A 40 -16.55 14.96 -9.63
C LEU A 40 -16.98 15.64 -10.92
N LEU A 41 -16.25 16.68 -11.31
CA LEU A 41 -16.46 17.32 -12.60
C LEU A 41 -15.53 16.68 -13.62
N ALA A 42 -16.05 16.44 -14.83
CA ALA A 42 -15.30 15.96 -15.97
C ALA A 42 -15.38 16.99 -17.10
N ASP A 43 -14.28 17.19 -17.83
CA ASP A 43 -14.29 17.96 -19.06
C ASP A 43 -15.23 17.31 -20.06
N SER A 44 -16.12 18.09 -20.67
CA SER A 44 -17.14 17.55 -21.57
C SER A 44 -16.58 17.03 -22.89
N THR A 45 -15.33 17.37 -23.23
CA THR A 45 -14.67 16.95 -24.46
C THR A 45 -13.80 15.73 -24.22
N SER A 46 -12.89 15.79 -23.23
CA SER A 46 -11.96 14.67 -22.98
C SER A 46 -12.51 13.62 -22.02
N GLY A 47 -13.48 13.98 -21.18
CA GLY A 47 -13.94 13.14 -20.07
C GLY A 47 -13.01 13.15 -18.85
N ASP A 48 -11.90 13.88 -18.91
CA ASP A 48 -10.90 13.92 -17.85
C ASP A 48 -11.40 14.74 -16.64
N PRO A 49 -10.94 14.44 -15.41
CA PRO A 49 -11.26 15.26 -14.25
C PRO A 49 -10.98 16.75 -14.45
N ALA A 50 -12.01 17.57 -14.32
CA ALA A 50 -11.96 19.03 -14.40
C ALA A 50 -12.09 19.70 -13.02
N GLY A 51 -12.52 18.95 -12.00
CA GLY A 51 -12.72 19.50 -10.68
C GLY A 51 -13.65 18.68 -9.79
N ARG A 52 -14.21 19.37 -8.79
CA ARG A 52 -15.25 18.86 -7.90
C ARG A 52 -16.24 19.94 -7.57
N VAL A 53 -17.51 19.57 -7.47
CA VAL A 53 -18.59 20.43 -6.98
C VAL A 53 -19.14 19.91 -5.66
N GLU A 54 -19.43 20.83 -4.74
CA GLU A 54 -20.16 20.60 -3.51
C GLU A 54 -21.37 21.52 -3.50
N ILE A 55 -22.56 20.98 -3.24
CA ILE A 55 -23.83 21.72 -3.29
C ILE A 55 -24.55 21.55 -1.96
N ALA A 56 -25.19 22.60 -1.47
CA ALA A 56 -26.16 22.51 -0.38
C ALA A 56 -27.46 23.17 -0.81
N LEU A 57 -28.57 22.43 -0.67
CA LEU A 57 -29.93 22.92 -0.89
C LEU A 57 -30.72 22.84 0.41
N THR A 58 -31.41 23.91 0.76
CA THR A 58 -32.32 23.95 1.91
C THR A 58 -33.74 23.58 1.50
N SER A 59 -34.59 23.18 2.45
CA SER A 59 -36.01 22.92 2.21
C SER A 59 -36.80 24.13 1.72
N LYS A 60 -36.23 25.34 1.82
CA LYS A 60 -36.81 26.59 1.32
C LYS A 60 -36.26 27.00 -0.07
N GLY A 61 -35.54 26.11 -0.74
CA GLY A 61 -34.98 26.36 -2.07
C GLY A 61 -33.69 27.20 -2.09
N ALA A 62 -33.19 27.67 -0.95
CA ALA A 62 -31.89 28.36 -0.92
C ALA A 62 -30.76 27.38 -1.22
N LEU A 63 -29.91 27.72 -2.20
CA LEU A 63 -28.88 26.87 -2.76
C LEU A 63 -27.52 27.55 -2.65
N SER A 64 -26.48 26.78 -2.32
CA SER A 64 -25.08 27.22 -2.37
C SER A 64 -24.19 26.16 -3.00
N THR A 65 -23.20 26.57 -3.77
CA THR A 65 -22.23 25.70 -4.43
C THR A 65 -20.80 26.12 -4.12
N THR A 66 -19.90 25.14 -4.13
CA THR A 66 -18.45 25.33 -4.06
C THR A 66 -17.79 24.45 -5.11
N PHE A 67 -17.05 25.08 -6.03
CA PHE A 67 -16.30 24.41 -7.09
C PHE A 67 -14.82 24.46 -6.78
N THR A 68 -14.14 23.32 -6.86
CA THR A 68 -12.67 23.25 -6.84
C THR A 68 -12.20 22.87 -8.25
N MET A 69 -11.45 23.76 -8.91
CA MET A 69 -11.08 23.62 -10.32
C MET A 69 -9.57 23.41 -10.50
N LEU A 70 -9.16 22.96 -11.70
CA LEU A 70 -7.77 22.64 -12.06
C LEU A 70 -6.75 23.78 -11.90
N ASN A 71 -7.22 25.02 -11.87
CA ASN A 71 -6.38 26.19 -11.63
C ASN A 71 -6.02 26.44 -10.15
N GLN A 72 -6.29 25.44 -9.31
CA GLN A 72 -6.04 25.45 -7.88
C GLN A 72 -6.83 26.51 -7.11
N LYS A 73 -7.98 26.94 -7.66
CA LYS A 73 -8.88 27.90 -7.02
C LYS A 73 -10.22 27.27 -6.69
N THR A 74 -10.86 27.89 -5.69
CA THR A 74 -12.21 27.56 -5.28
C THR A 74 -13.15 28.70 -5.65
N TYR A 75 -14.26 28.36 -6.29
CA TYR A 75 -15.31 29.28 -6.71
C TYR A 75 -16.60 28.96 -5.98
N LYS A 76 -17.46 29.97 -5.76
CA LYS A 76 -18.72 29.78 -5.03
C LYS A 76 -19.87 30.45 -5.75
N ALA A 77 -21.02 29.81 -5.74
CA ALA A 77 -22.27 30.39 -6.20
C ALA A 77 -23.34 30.22 -5.12
N ALA A 78 -24.30 31.12 -5.06
CA ALA A 78 -25.43 31.02 -4.14
C ALA A 78 -26.66 31.67 -4.76
N GLY A 79 -27.80 30.99 -4.70
CA GLY A 79 -29.04 31.42 -5.34
C GLY A 79 -30.26 30.77 -4.71
N LYS A 80 -31.40 30.91 -5.39
CA LYS A 80 -32.62 30.15 -5.09
C LYS A 80 -32.90 29.22 -6.26
N ALA A 81 -33.14 27.94 -5.96
CA ALA A 81 -33.58 26.98 -6.97
C ALA A 81 -35.02 27.31 -7.42
N ALA A 82 -35.30 27.07 -8.70
CA ALA A 82 -36.67 26.94 -9.21
C ALA A 82 -37.11 25.48 -9.12
N PHE A 83 -38.42 25.24 -9.15
CA PHE A 83 -38.98 23.89 -9.19
C PHE A 83 -39.59 23.66 -10.58
N ASP A 84 -39.08 22.66 -11.28
CA ASP A 84 -39.64 22.19 -12.54
C ASP A 84 -40.71 21.15 -12.23
N GLU A 85 -41.98 21.53 -12.42
CA GLU A 85 -43.13 20.66 -12.16
C GLU A 85 -43.24 19.50 -13.15
N VAL A 86 -42.68 19.62 -14.36
CA VAL A 86 -42.79 18.62 -15.42
C VAL A 86 -41.85 17.46 -15.17
N ASN A 87 -40.59 17.78 -14.87
CA ASN A 87 -39.55 16.78 -14.61
C ASN A 87 -39.37 16.44 -13.13
N ASP A 88 -40.04 17.20 -12.26
CA ASP A 88 -39.98 17.05 -10.81
C ASP A 88 -38.57 17.26 -10.26
N TRP A 89 -37.93 18.35 -10.70
CA TRP A 89 -36.54 18.71 -10.41
C TRP A 89 -36.44 20.03 -9.64
N ALA A 90 -35.39 20.18 -8.83
CA ALA A 90 -34.96 21.49 -8.35
C ALA A 90 -33.82 22.00 -9.24
N GLU A 91 -34.03 23.12 -9.91
CA GLU A 91 -33.14 23.60 -10.97
C GLU A 91 -32.53 24.97 -10.68
N LEU A 92 -31.37 25.21 -11.29
CA LEU A 92 -30.70 26.49 -11.34
C LEU A 92 -30.03 26.64 -12.70
N GLU A 93 -30.59 27.51 -13.54
CA GLU A 93 -30.09 27.73 -14.90
C GLU A 93 -29.31 29.05 -15.04
N ASN A 94 -28.34 29.05 -15.95
CA ASN A 94 -27.54 30.20 -16.37
C ASN A 94 -26.95 31.02 -15.21
N PHE A 95 -26.55 30.34 -14.14
CA PHE A 95 -26.12 31.01 -12.92
C PHE A 95 -24.64 31.38 -12.97
N ASN A 96 -24.34 32.66 -12.74
CA ASN A 96 -22.97 33.16 -12.70
C ASN A 96 -22.29 32.81 -11.37
N VAL A 97 -21.10 32.20 -11.45
CA VAL A 97 -20.32 31.86 -10.26
C VAL A 97 -19.50 33.06 -9.78
N VAL A 98 -19.52 33.30 -8.47
CA VAL A 98 -18.88 34.47 -7.84
C VAL A 98 -17.37 34.22 -7.66
N LYS A 99 -16.61 35.33 -7.80
CA LYS A 99 -15.14 35.41 -7.81
C LYS A 99 -14.47 34.74 -6.59
N PRO A 100 -13.27 34.14 -6.75
CA PRO A 100 -12.47 33.65 -5.63
C PRO A 100 -11.97 34.82 -4.77
N LYS A 101 -11.69 34.56 -3.48
CA LYS A 101 -11.20 35.56 -2.51
C LYS A 101 -9.87 36.23 -2.92
N ALA A 102 -9.05 35.57 -3.76
CA ALA A 102 -7.77 36.09 -4.23
C ALA A 102 -7.39 35.50 -5.61
N GLY A 103 -7.01 36.40 -6.54
CA GLY A 103 -6.61 36.08 -7.92
C GLY A 103 -7.40 36.87 -8.95
N PRO A 104 -7.02 36.81 -10.24
CA PRO A 104 -7.81 37.40 -11.31
C PRO A 104 -9.23 36.79 -11.34
N PRO A 105 -10.27 37.58 -11.65
CA PRO A 105 -11.61 37.04 -11.82
C PRO A 105 -11.65 36.03 -12.97
N PRO A 106 -12.55 35.04 -12.92
CA PRO A 106 -12.87 34.25 -14.12
C PRO A 106 -13.37 35.20 -15.22
N LEU A 107 -13.01 34.93 -16.48
CA LEU A 107 -13.54 35.70 -17.62
C LEU A 107 -15.02 35.37 -17.83
N SER A 108 -15.38 34.09 -17.69
CA SER A 108 -16.75 33.57 -17.64
C SER A 108 -16.82 32.33 -16.74
N PHE A 109 -17.94 32.14 -16.04
CA PHE A 109 -18.24 30.90 -15.31
C PHE A 109 -19.77 30.80 -15.13
N VAL A 110 -20.40 29.95 -15.95
CA VAL A 110 -21.85 29.73 -15.97
C VAL A 110 -22.15 28.26 -15.72
N ILE A 111 -23.21 27.99 -14.97
CA ILE A 111 -23.68 26.62 -14.67
C ILE A 111 -25.18 26.46 -14.90
N ASN A 112 -25.57 25.24 -15.26
CA ASN A 112 -26.92 24.72 -15.14
C ASN A 112 -26.87 23.50 -14.22
N LEU A 113 -27.76 23.44 -13.22
CA LEU A 113 -27.79 22.39 -12.21
C LEU A 113 -29.22 21.90 -12.04
N TYR A 114 -29.40 20.57 -12.06
CA TYR A 114 -30.69 19.91 -11.86
C TYR A 114 -30.54 18.84 -10.76
N LEU A 115 -31.21 19.03 -9.64
CA LEU A 115 -31.24 18.07 -8.53
C LEU A 115 -32.48 17.19 -8.66
N LYS A 116 -32.29 15.87 -8.59
CA LYS A 116 -33.36 14.87 -8.71
C LYS A 116 -33.80 14.37 -7.33
N LYS A 117 -35.03 13.88 -7.23
CA LYS A 117 -35.61 13.35 -5.97
C LYS A 117 -34.90 12.09 -5.46
N ASP A 118 -34.33 11.29 -6.35
CA ASP A 118 -33.52 10.12 -6.01
C ASP A 118 -32.17 10.48 -5.36
N GLY A 119 -31.86 11.77 -5.26
CA GLY A 119 -30.62 12.26 -4.67
C GLY A 119 -29.46 12.37 -5.66
N THR A 120 -29.65 12.03 -6.93
CA THR A 120 -28.67 12.32 -7.99
C THR A 120 -28.80 13.76 -8.48
N PHE A 121 -27.83 14.21 -9.27
CA PHE A 121 -27.93 15.49 -9.95
C PHE A 121 -27.22 15.51 -11.29
N GLU A 122 -27.66 16.42 -12.15
CA GLU A 122 -26.99 16.77 -13.39
C GLU A 122 -26.43 18.17 -13.27
N LEU A 123 -25.23 18.37 -13.82
CA LEU A 123 -24.62 19.68 -13.89
C LEU A 123 -23.93 19.81 -15.23
N THR A 124 -24.20 20.91 -15.92
CA THR A 124 -23.38 21.36 -17.05
C THR A 124 -22.84 22.74 -16.72
N GLY A 125 -21.65 23.06 -17.20
CA GLY A 125 -21.08 24.38 -17.04
C GLY A 125 -20.04 24.69 -18.09
N ALA A 126 -19.71 25.97 -18.18
CA ALA A 126 -18.63 26.46 -19.01
C ALA A 126 -17.85 27.51 -18.22
N ALA A 127 -16.52 27.46 -18.31
CA ALA A 127 -15.67 28.41 -17.63
C ALA A 127 -14.44 28.77 -18.46
N GLU A 128 -14.04 30.05 -18.35
CA GLU A 128 -12.78 30.58 -18.83
C GLU A 128 -11.93 31.00 -17.63
N LEU A 129 -11.02 30.10 -17.23
CA LEU A 129 -10.16 30.21 -16.07
C LEU A 129 -8.68 30.13 -16.51
N PRO A 130 -7.74 30.73 -15.77
CA PRO A 130 -6.32 30.50 -16.01
C PRO A 130 -5.98 28.99 -15.94
N GLY A 131 -5.64 28.39 -17.07
CA GLY A 131 -5.31 26.96 -17.19
C GLY A 131 -6.50 26.00 -17.21
N TYR A 132 -7.73 26.49 -17.38
CA TYR A 132 -8.87 25.68 -17.80
C TYR A 132 -9.84 26.55 -18.60
N THR A 133 -10.04 26.23 -19.87
CA THR A 133 -11.06 26.85 -20.72
C THR A 133 -11.84 25.75 -21.41
N GLY A 134 -13.14 25.67 -21.13
CA GLY A 134 -13.97 24.62 -21.70
C GLY A 134 -15.31 24.46 -21.01
N SER A 135 -16.06 23.46 -21.47
CA SER A 135 -17.27 22.97 -20.83
C SER A 135 -16.99 21.74 -19.98
N PHE A 136 -17.74 21.61 -18.90
CA PHE A 136 -17.65 20.47 -17.99
C PHE A 136 -19.04 19.97 -17.60
N THR A 137 -19.08 18.70 -17.25
CA THR A 137 -20.26 18.02 -16.70
C THR A 137 -19.90 17.35 -15.39
N VAL A 138 -20.90 16.84 -14.66
CA VAL A 138 -20.64 15.92 -13.57
C VAL A 138 -20.33 14.52 -14.10
N GLN A 139 -19.28 13.88 -13.59
CA GLN A 139 -18.90 12.54 -13.98
C GLN A 139 -20.01 11.55 -13.61
N ALA A 140 -20.42 10.72 -14.56
CA ALA A 140 -21.45 9.69 -14.39
C ALA A 140 -21.18 8.81 -13.16
N GLY A 141 -22.24 8.49 -12.41
CA GLY A 141 -22.16 7.69 -11.17
C GLY A 141 -21.57 8.42 -9.95
N THR A 142 -20.98 9.61 -10.12
CA THR A 142 -20.40 10.35 -8.99
C THR A 142 -21.33 11.42 -8.41
N ALA A 143 -22.36 11.84 -9.16
CA ALA A 143 -23.26 12.92 -8.77
C ALA A 143 -24.32 12.43 -7.76
N SER A 144 -24.15 12.72 -6.46
CA SER A 144 -25.14 12.25 -5.48
C SER A 144 -25.21 13.07 -4.20
N LYS A 145 -26.34 12.88 -3.51
CA LYS A 145 -26.62 13.37 -2.15
C LYS A 145 -25.73 12.65 -1.15
N LEU A 146 -25.13 13.43 -0.27
CA LEU A 146 -24.28 12.96 0.81
C LEU A 146 -25.13 12.39 1.95
N ARG A 147 -24.64 11.31 2.57
CA ARG A 147 -25.25 10.72 3.76
C ARG A 147 -24.62 11.28 5.03
N PHE A 148 -25.48 11.69 5.96
CA PHE A 148 -25.09 12.15 7.29
C PHE A 148 -25.49 11.11 8.32
N TYR A 149 -24.50 10.38 8.82
CA TYR A 149 -24.66 9.45 9.92
C TYR A 149 -24.65 10.20 11.25
N LYS A 150 -25.46 9.74 12.19
CA LYS A 150 -25.55 10.32 13.53
C LYS A 150 -24.88 9.38 14.52
N ALA A 151 -23.65 9.73 14.89
CA ALA A 151 -22.87 8.94 15.85
C ALA A 151 -23.73 8.55 17.08
N LYS A 152 -23.71 7.26 17.45
CA LYS A 152 -24.49 6.59 18.51
C LYS A 152 -25.93 6.21 18.17
N THR A 153 -26.55 6.82 17.15
CA THR A 153 -27.97 6.57 16.81
C THR A 153 -28.18 6.00 15.41
N ASP A 154 -27.24 6.23 14.50
CA ASP A 154 -27.17 5.72 13.13
C ASP A 154 -25.69 5.78 12.72
N ASP A 155 -24.91 4.82 13.20
CA ASP A 155 -23.47 4.75 12.92
C ASP A 155 -23.23 4.27 11.48
N CYS A 156 -22.18 4.78 10.85
CA CYS A 156 -21.77 4.34 9.54
C CYS A 156 -21.38 2.85 9.56
N PRO A 157 -22.02 1.98 8.75
CA PRO A 157 -21.84 0.54 8.84
C PRO A 157 -20.44 0.08 8.42
N TRP A 158 -19.77 0.86 7.56
CA TRP A 158 -18.38 0.64 7.13
C TRP A 158 -17.39 1.55 7.86
N MET A 159 -17.64 1.89 9.13
CA MET A 159 -16.66 2.61 9.92
C MET A 159 -15.44 1.73 10.23
N GLY A 160 -14.24 2.33 10.32
CA GLY A 160 -13.02 1.60 10.63
C GLY A 160 -11.75 2.20 10.02
N THR A 161 -10.67 1.44 10.10
CA THR A 161 -9.38 1.77 9.46
C THR A 161 -9.30 1.04 8.12
N TYR A 162 -8.69 1.67 7.12
CA TYR A 162 -8.56 1.15 5.77
C TYR A 162 -7.16 1.38 5.21
N THR A 163 -6.70 0.46 4.39
CA THR A 163 -5.52 0.61 3.52
C THR A 163 -5.98 0.87 2.09
N LEU A 164 -5.27 1.76 1.40
CA LEU A 164 -5.55 2.15 0.02
C LEU A 164 -4.32 1.92 -0.84
N ALA A 165 -4.50 1.27 -1.98
CA ALA A 165 -3.51 1.19 -3.04
C ALA A 165 -4.16 1.62 -4.36
N PHE A 166 -3.38 2.26 -5.22
CA PHE A 166 -3.79 2.61 -6.58
C PHE A 166 -2.83 1.98 -7.58
N PRO A 167 -2.89 0.64 -7.76
CA PRO A 167 -2.05 -0.04 -8.74
C PRO A 167 -2.52 0.27 -10.17
N ASP A 168 -1.56 0.23 -11.10
CA ASP A 168 -1.85 0.26 -12.54
C ASP A 168 -2.72 -0.96 -12.91
N PRO A 169 -3.82 -0.78 -13.68
CA PRO A 169 -4.71 -1.88 -14.07
C PRO A 169 -4.04 -2.95 -14.94
N ASP A 170 -3.06 -2.58 -15.77
CA ASP A 170 -2.60 -3.43 -16.88
C ASP A 170 -1.12 -3.83 -16.77
N ASN A 171 -0.31 -3.18 -15.92
CA ASN A 171 1.07 -3.62 -15.72
C ASN A 171 1.74 -2.96 -14.50
N LEU A 172 2.03 -3.74 -13.46
CA LEU A 172 3.02 -3.32 -12.46
C LEU A 172 4.43 -3.18 -13.07
N GLY A 173 4.68 -3.68 -14.29
CA GLY A 173 5.97 -3.66 -14.97
C GLY A 173 6.10 -2.80 -16.22
N SER A 174 5.10 -1.98 -16.61
CA SER A 174 5.23 -1.11 -17.80
C SER A 174 5.91 0.22 -17.47
N THR A 175 6.59 0.80 -18.46
CA THR A 175 7.45 2.00 -18.36
C THR A 175 6.70 3.33 -18.18
N ALA A 176 5.38 3.34 -17.95
CA ALA A 176 4.64 4.58 -17.81
C ALA A 176 5.07 5.32 -16.52
N PRO A 177 5.53 6.58 -16.60
CA PRO A 177 5.70 7.40 -15.42
C PRO A 177 4.33 7.70 -14.81
N PRO A 178 4.17 7.60 -13.49
CA PRO A 178 5.20 7.29 -12.50
C PRO A 178 5.33 5.78 -12.23
N GLY A 179 6.54 5.24 -12.25
CA GLY A 179 6.80 3.79 -12.19
C GLY A 179 6.60 3.10 -10.83
N GLY A 180 5.62 3.51 -10.01
CA GLY A 180 5.32 2.90 -8.70
C GLY A 180 3.85 3.05 -8.30
N VAL A 181 3.47 2.50 -7.14
CA VAL A 181 2.07 2.49 -6.68
C VAL A 181 1.80 3.65 -5.71
N CYS A 182 0.70 4.39 -5.94
CA CYS A 182 0.21 5.36 -4.96
C CYS A 182 -0.47 4.62 -3.80
N ILE A 183 -0.22 5.06 -2.57
CA ILE A 183 -0.64 4.34 -1.37
C ILE A 183 -1.26 5.27 -0.34
N GLY A 184 -2.05 4.73 0.58
CA GLY A 184 -2.57 5.48 1.72
C GLY A 184 -3.23 4.64 2.80
N SER A 185 -3.60 5.32 3.87
CA SER A 185 -4.44 4.80 4.94
C SER A 185 -5.59 5.77 5.17
N ALA A 186 -6.78 5.26 5.44
CA ALA A 186 -7.93 6.06 5.81
C ALA A 186 -8.55 5.59 7.12
N VAL A 187 -9.22 6.53 7.80
CA VAL A 187 -10.09 6.23 8.94
C VAL A 187 -11.47 6.78 8.64
N ILE A 188 -12.48 5.90 8.70
CA ILE A 188 -13.89 6.26 8.61
C ILE A 188 -14.45 6.30 10.02
N LYS A 189 -14.91 7.48 10.41
CA LYS A 189 -15.50 7.72 11.74
C LYS A 189 -16.95 7.22 11.80
N PRO A 190 -17.54 7.09 13.02
CA PRO A 190 -18.95 6.73 13.17
C PRO A 190 -19.93 7.66 12.43
N ASP A 191 -19.56 8.93 12.25
CA ASP A 191 -20.35 9.91 11.47
C ASP A 191 -20.16 9.78 9.93
N GLY A 192 -19.46 8.73 9.49
CA GLY A 192 -19.18 8.41 8.08
C GLY A 192 -18.08 9.24 7.43
N VAL A 193 -17.51 10.24 8.12
CA VAL A 193 -16.42 11.03 7.54
C VAL A 193 -15.16 10.18 7.42
N LEU A 194 -14.67 10.07 6.19
CA LEU A 194 -13.40 9.47 5.87
C LEU A 194 -12.30 10.52 5.95
N ALA A 195 -11.22 10.21 6.67
CA ALA A 195 -9.99 10.99 6.71
C ALA A 195 -8.85 10.18 6.09
N LEU A 196 -8.34 10.63 4.95
CA LEU A 196 -7.29 9.97 4.16
C LEU A 196 -5.94 10.63 4.40
N LYS A 197 -4.91 9.79 4.51
CA LYS A 197 -3.50 10.19 4.38
C LYS A 197 -2.83 9.26 3.38
N GLY A 198 -2.16 9.81 2.39
CA GLY A 198 -1.52 9.03 1.33
C GLY A 198 -0.22 9.62 0.82
N THR A 199 0.44 8.86 -0.04
CA THR A 199 1.65 9.23 -0.76
C THR A 199 1.54 8.73 -2.19
N LEU A 200 1.67 9.62 -3.17
CA LEU A 200 1.73 9.27 -4.58
C LEU A 200 3.08 8.62 -4.91
N ALA A 201 3.18 7.94 -6.05
CA ALA A 201 4.38 7.17 -6.41
C ALA A 201 5.66 8.02 -6.56
N ASP A 202 5.54 9.35 -6.66
CA ASP A 202 6.67 10.29 -6.69
C ASP A 202 7.08 10.82 -5.31
N GLY A 203 6.40 10.36 -4.25
CA GLY A 203 6.60 10.81 -2.87
C GLY A 203 5.73 11.98 -2.44
N THR A 204 4.91 12.56 -3.34
CA THR A 204 3.98 13.65 -3.01
C THR A 204 2.99 13.19 -1.96
N LYS A 205 2.92 13.91 -0.85
CA LYS A 205 1.98 13.61 0.25
C LYS A 205 0.60 14.18 -0.06
N ILE A 206 -0.43 13.39 0.18
CA ILE A 206 -1.82 13.79 0.03
C ILE A 206 -2.58 13.59 1.34
N THR A 207 -3.50 14.51 1.61
CA THR A 207 -4.47 14.40 2.70
C THR A 207 -5.81 14.86 2.19
N ALA A 208 -6.88 14.15 2.54
CA ALA A 208 -8.22 14.56 2.15
C ALA A 208 -9.26 14.07 3.15
N SER A 209 -10.45 14.65 3.07
CA SER A 209 -11.62 14.17 3.79
C SER A 209 -12.87 14.24 2.94
N ALA A 210 -13.74 13.25 3.06
CA ALA A 210 -15.01 13.22 2.35
C ALA A 210 -16.09 12.53 3.18
N ARG A 211 -17.34 12.86 2.87
CA ARG A 211 -18.52 12.10 3.32
C ARG A 211 -18.96 11.17 2.18
N PRO A 212 -19.56 10.02 2.50
CA PRO A 212 -20.05 9.11 1.48
C PRO A 212 -21.36 9.64 0.86
N SER A 213 -21.67 9.15 -0.34
CA SER A 213 -23.06 9.13 -0.81
C SER A 213 -23.94 8.22 0.06
N GLN A 214 -25.23 8.17 -0.24
CA GLN A 214 -26.14 7.18 0.34
C GLN A 214 -25.66 5.74 0.10
N ASP A 215 -25.07 5.47 -1.06
CA ASP A 215 -24.58 4.15 -1.50
C ASP A 215 -23.13 3.84 -1.07
N GLY A 216 -22.51 4.69 -0.25
CA GLY A 216 -21.15 4.45 0.26
C GLY A 216 -20.01 4.86 -0.68
N ILE A 217 -20.29 5.73 -1.65
CA ILE A 217 -19.27 6.23 -2.58
C ILE A 217 -18.55 7.44 -1.97
N TYR A 218 -17.22 7.38 -1.90
CA TYR A 218 -16.36 8.50 -1.53
C TYR A 218 -15.68 9.09 -2.76
N ARG A 219 -15.62 10.43 -2.85
CA ARG A 219 -15.07 11.14 -4.02
C ARG A 219 -14.04 12.18 -3.62
N PHE A 220 -12.98 12.25 -4.37
CA PHE A 220 -11.84 13.12 -4.09
C PHE A 220 -11.35 13.77 -5.38
N HIS A 221 -11.07 15.06 -5.30
CA HIS A 221 -10.33 15.80 -6.31
C HIS A 221 -9.29 16.62 -5.56
N ILE A 222 -8.05 16.13 -5.55
CA ILE A 222 -6.94 16.70 -4.80
C ILE A 222 -6.06 17.45 -5.79
N LEU A 223 -5.84 18.73 -5.53
CA LEU A 223 -4.91 19.54 -6.32
C LEU A 223 -3.50 19.21 -5.84
N VAL A 224 -2.76 18.48 -6.66
CA VAL A 224 -1.41 18.01 -6.35
C VAL A 224 -0.41 18.75 -7.24
N HIS A 225 0.81 18.92 -6.74
CA HIS A 225 1.83 19.77 -7.37
C HIS A 225 1.42 21.26 -7.44
N LYS A 226 2.40 22.13 -7.71
CA LYS A 226 2.15 23.58 -7.84
C LYS A 226 1.80 23.99 -9.26
N THR A 227 2.05 23.13 -10.24
CA THR A 227 1.74 23.38 -11.65
C THR A 227 0.22 23.31 -11.86
N ILE A 228 -0.33 24.30 -12.56
CA ILE A 228 -1.77 24.32 -12.91
C ILE A 228 -2.09 23.13 -13.81
N GLY A 229 -3.28 22.54 -13.65
CA GLY A 229 -3.67 21.33 -14.39
C GLY A 229 -3.17 20.03 -13.78
N SER A 230 -2.45 20.09 -12.66
CA SER A 230 -2.00 18.89 -11.94
C SER A 230 -2.99 18.51 -10.83
N TYR A 231 -3.42 17.25 -10.81
CA TYR A 231 -4.45 16.76 -9.89
C TYR A 231 -4.33 15.26 -9.63
N PHE A 232 -4.90 14.82 -8.52
CA PHE A 232 -5.20 13.43 -8.23
C PHE A 232 -6.68 13.30 -7.88
N ALA A 233 -7.45 12.71 -8.78
CA ALA A 233 -8.89 12.56 -8.65
C ALA A 233 -9.22 11.07 -8.57
N PHE A 234 -10.13 10.69 -7.68
CA PHE A 234 -10.52 9.30 -7.52
C PHE A 234 -11.86 9.17 -6.81
N TRP A 235 -12.52 8.05 -7.04
CA TRP A 235 -13.63 7.60 -6.21
C TRP A 235 -13.55 6.11 -5.98
N PHE A 236 -14.18 5.66 -4.92
CA PHE A 236 -14.43 4.25 -4.67
C PHE A 236 -15.74 4.08 -3.90
N GLN A 237 -16.36 2.92 -4.08
CA GLN A 237 -17.50 2.48 -3.30
C GLN A 237 -17.06 1.41 -2.31
N LEU A 238 -17.58 1.47 -1.09
CA LEU A 238 -17.38 0.40 -0.11
C LEU A 238 -18.57 -0.54 -0.14
N THR A 239 -18.28 -1.82 -0.36
CA THR A 239 -19.25 -2.90 -0.37
C THR A 239 -18.91 -3.91 0.73
N ALA A 240 -19.97 -4.52 1.27
CA ALA A 240 -19.81 -5.57 2.27
C ALA A 240 -19.12 -6.78 1.64
N ARG A 241 -18.21 -7.36 2.40
CA ARG A 241 -17.46 -8.56 2.11
C ARG A 241 -18.14 -9.74 2.83
N GLY A 242 -18.01 -10.95 2.28
CA GLY A 242 -18.70 -12.14 2.80
C GLY A 242 -18.35 -12.52 4.25
N ASP A 243 -17.31 -11.93 4.82
CA ASP A 243 -16.86 -12.09 6.20
C ASP A 243 -17.27 -10.94 7.14
N GLY A 244 -18.17 -10.06 6.67
CA GLY A 244 -18.71 -8.93 7.42
C GLY A 244 -17.83 -7.67 7.41
N TRP A 245 -16.76 -7.65 6.61
CA TRP A 245 -15.86 -6.50 6.49
C TRP A 245 -16.22 -5.70 5.23
N PHE A 246 -15.50 -4.61 4.95
CA PHE A 246 -15.76 -3.79 3.77
C PHE A 246 -14.53 -3.64 2.90
N HIS A 247 -14.75 -3.59 1.60
CA HIS A 247 -13.71 -3.36 0.58
C HIS A 247 -14.30 -2.60 -0.61
N SER A 248 -13.46 -2.17 -1.53
CA SER A 248 -13.90 -1.83 -2.89
C SER A 248 -13.82 -3.08 -3.77
N ALA A 249 -14.95 -3.51 -4.33
CA ALA A 249 -14.94 -4.62 -5.28
C ALA A 249 -14.24 -4.23 -6.59
N GLU A 250 -13.95 -5.20 -7.45
CA GLU A 250 -13.42 -4.89 -8.78
C GLU A 250 -14.43 -4.05 -9.59
N GLY A 251 -13.97 -2.94 -10.16
CA GLY A 251 -14.81 -1.98 -10.89
C GLY A 251 -15.47 -0.91 -9.99
N ASP A 252 -15.46 -1.09 -8.67
CA ASP A 252 -16.05 -0.15 -7.70
C ASP A 252 -15.07 0.97 -7.29
N GLY A 253 -14.25 1.41 -8.22
CA GLY A 253 -13.37 2.54 -8.01
C GLY A 253 -12.31 2.72 -9.09
N TRP A 254 -11.93 3.97 -9.29
CA TRP A 254 -10.87 4.38 -10.20
C TRP A 254 -10.15 5.59 -9.62
N ALA A 255 -8.96 5.84 -10.13
CA ALA A 255 -8.21 7.05 -9.85
C ALA A 255 -7.51 7.52 -11.11
N ARG A 256 -7.29 8.83 -11.22
CA ARG A 256 -6.47 9.42 -12.26
C ARG A 256 -5.55 10.46 -11.66
N TRP A 257 -4.29 10.36 -12.04
CA TRP A 257 -3.26 11.29 -11.64
C TRP A 257 -2.68 11.93 -12.89
N SER A 258 -2.84 13.25 -12.95
CA SER A 258 -2.22 14.04 -13.99
C SER A 258 -1.24 15.02 -13.39
N LYS A 259 -0.14 15.20 -14.09
CA LYS A 259 0.83 16.25 -13.85
C LYS A 259 1.10 16.97 -15.17
N ALA A 260 0.84 18.27 -15.18
CA ALA A 260 1.13 19.11 -16.34
C ALA A 260 2.65 19.27 -16.55
N GLU A 261 3.04 19.40 -17.82
CA GLU A 261 4.44 19.66 -18.21
C GLU A 261 4.97 20.92 -17.52
N ASN A 262 6.16 20.80 -16.95
CA ASN A 262 6.91 21.93 -16.43
C ASN A 262 8.41 21.60 -16.38
N GLN A 263 9.16 22.18 -17.32
CA GLN A 263 10.60 21.95 -17.45
C GLN A 263 11.44 22.39 -16.22
N LYS A 264 10.85 23.14 -15.28
CA LYS A 264 11.50 23.52 -14.00
C LYS A 264 11.31 22.48 -12.89
N ASP A 265 10.46 21.48 -13.10
CA ASP A 265 10.18 20.47 -12.09
C ASP A 265 11.37 19.50 -11.91
N LYS A 266 11.51 19.00 -10.67
CA LYS A 266 12.59 18.08 -10.29
C LYS A 266 12.29 16.62 -10.65
N THR A 267 11.03 16.30 -10.90
CA THR A 267 10.52 14.97 -11.27
C THR A 267 9.49 15.16 -12.38
N TYR A 268 9.42 14.26 -13.36
CA TYR A 268 8.43 14.29 -14.45
C TYR A 268 8.25 15.66 -15.11
N ARG A 269 9.34 16.18 -15.70
CA ARG A 269 9.32 17.49 -16.37
C ARG A 269 8.34 17.53 -17.53
N ASP A 270 8.25 16.42 -18.25
CA ASP A 270 7.38 16.26 -19.42
C ASP A 270 5.91 16.02 -19.04
N GLY A 271 5.61 15.99 -17.73
CA GLY A 271 4.29 15.64 -17.24
C GLY A 271 3.97 14.16 -17.40
N PHE A 272 2.74 13.80 -17.06
CA PHE A 272 2.13 12.50 -17.32
C PHE A 272 0.63 12.58 -17.06
N ASP A 273 -0.11 11.61 -17.57
CA ASP A 273 -1.51 11.40 -17.25
C ASP A 273 -1.78 9.89 -17.22
N VAL A 274 -2.19 9.39 -16.06
CA VAL A 274 -2.29 7.95 -15.80
C VAL A 274 -3.54 7.63 -14.99
N GLU A 275 -4.16 6.50 -15.32
CA GLU A 275 -5.32 5.96 -14.65
C GLU A 275 -4.95 4.72 -13.84
N PHE A 276 -5.61 4.53 -12.70
CA PHE A 276 -5.40 3.43 -11.78
C PHE A 276 -6.74 2.83 -11.35
N LYS A 277 -6.71 1.57 -10.93
CA LYS A 277 -7.80 1.01 -10.09
C LYS A 277 -7.63 1.55 -8.67
N ALA A 278 -8.74 1.82 -7.98
CA ALA A 278 -8.69 2.09 -6.55
C ALA A 278 -8.94 0.79 -5.79
N GLN A 279 -7.98 0.36 -4.97
CA GLN A 279 -8.14 -0.78 -4.08
C GLN A 279 -8.18 -0.30 -2.64
N VAL A 280 -9.30 -0.56 -1.98
CA VAL A 280 -9.55 -0.16 -0.59
C VAL A 280 -9.95 -1.39 0.19
N THR A 281 -9.17 -1.72 1.22
CA THR A 281 -9.41 -2.87 2.09
C THR A 281 -9.49 -2.42 3.52
N GLN A 282 -10.49 -2.90 4.26
CA GLN A 282 -10.58 -2.65 5.69
C GLN A 282 -9.39 -3.31 6.40
N TRP A 283 -8.74 -2.55 7.28
CA TRP A 283 -7.62 -3.00 8.08
C TRP A 283 -8.06 -3.27 9.50
N LYS A 284 -7.98 -4.53 9.92
CA LYS A 284 -8.20 -4.95 11.31
C LYS A 284 -6.86 -4.93 12.06
N PRO A 285 -6.68 -4.00 13.01
CA PRO A 285 -5.50 -4.02 13.86
C PRO A 285 -5.58 -5.19 14.86
N PRO A 286 -4.44 -5.72 15.33
CA PRO A 286 -4.42 -6.76 16.35
C PRO A 286 -5.11 -6.35 17.65
N GLY A 287 -6.01 -7.21 18.12
CA GLY A 287 -6.64 -7.10 19.42
C GLY A 287 -5.68 -7.38 20.57
N LYS A 288 -6.16 -7.25 21.81
CA LYS A 288 -5.35 -7.53 23.00
C LYS A 288 -4.96 -9.01 23.04
N GLY A 289 -3.66 -9.29 22.95
CA GLY A 289 -3.12 -10.65 22.96
C GLY A 289 -2.99 -11.30 21.58
N GLU A 290 -3.48 -10.65 20.52
CA GLU A 290 -3.29 -11.09 19.14
C GLU A 290 -2.00 -10.48 18.56
N THR A 291 -1.37 -11.20 17.63
CA THR A 291 -0.26 -10.68 16.82
C THR A 291 -0.76 -10.33 15.43
N LEU A 292 -0.14 -9.34 14.77
CA LEU A 292 -0.44 -9.06 13.36
C LEU A 292 -0.15 -10.29 12.50
N GLN A 293 0.95 -10.95 12.81
CA GLN A 293 1.38 -12.21 12.22
C GLN A 293 0.25 -13.25 12.17
N GLY A 294 -0.43 -13.48 13.30
CA GLY A 294 -1.54 -14.43 13.38
C GLY A 294 -2.78 -13.98 12.61
N ILE A 295 -3.10 -12.69 12.61
CA ILE A 295 -4.25 -12.15 11.84
C ILE A 295 -4.02 -12.27 10.33
N LEU A 296 -2.78 -12.10 9.88
CA LEU A 296 -2.42 -12.21 8.47
C LEU A 296 -2.25 -13.67 8.01
N GLY A 297 -2.33 -14.66 8.90
CA GLY A 297 -1.99 -16.05 8.57
C GLY A 297 -0.54 -16.21 8.13
N MET A 298 0.36 -15.38 8.67
CA MET A 298 1.77 -15.27 8.30
C MET A 298 2.65 -15.75 9.46
N GLY A 299 2.40 -16.92 10.02
CA GLY A 299 3.17 -17.50 11.13
C GLY A 299 4.69 -17.58 10.91
N ASP A 300 5.39 -18.25 11.83
CA ASP A 300 6.85 -18.20 11.84
C ASP A 300 7.46 -18.90 10.62
N ASP A 301 6.69 -19.78 9.99
CA ASP A 301 7.05 -20.62 8.86
C ASP A 301 6.37 -20.21 7.56
N GLU A 302 5.74 -19.04 7.47
CA GLU A 302 5.10 -18.55 6.25
C GLU A 302 5.89 -17.42 5.61
N VAL A 303 5.97 -17.43 4.28
CA VAL A 303 6.69 -16.44 3.48
C VAL A 303 5.87 -15.98 2.29
N LEU A 304 6.22 -14.80 1.80
CA LEU A 304 5.74 -14.20 0.57
C LEU A 304 6.93 -13.86 -0.30
N ASP A 305 6.76 -14.01 -1.60
CA ASP A 305 7.69 -13.45 -2.57
C ASP A 305 7.66 -11.92 -2.51
N ILE A 306 8.76 -11.30 -2.93
CA ILE A 306 8.83 -9.85 -3.13
C ILE A 306 9.33 -9.53 -4.53
N GLY A 307 8.54 -8.77 -5.28
CA GLY A 307 8.89 -8.24 -6.58
C GLY A 307 9.36 -6.79 -6.49
N PHE A 308 10.37 -6.44 -7.28
CA PHE A 308 10.76 -5.04 -7.53
C PHE A 308 10.66 -4.76 -9.02
N PHE A 309 10.07 -3.63 -9.37
CA PHE A 309 9.83 -3.24 -10.75
C PHE A 309 10.05 -1.76 -10.91
N ASN A 310 10.45 -1.36 -12.13
CA ASN A 310 10.71 0.02 -12.53
C ASN A 310 11.78 0.74 -11.68
N GLY A 311 12.74 1.38 -12.32
CA GLY A 311 13.76 2.20 -11.65
C GLY A 311 14.88 1.44 -10.89
N LEU A 312 14.60 0.29 -10.26
CA LEU A 312 15.61 -0.51 -9.55
C LEU A 312 16.13 -1.66 -10.42
N ASN A 313 17.41 -1.62 -10.81
CA ASN A 313 18.04 -2.70 -11.58
C ASN A 313 18.31 -3.91 -10.68
N THR A 314 17.46 -4.93 -10.78
CA THR A 314 17.53 -6.14 -9.94
C THR A 314 18.77 -6.99 -10.21
N THR A 315 19.33 -6.94 -11.42
CA THR A 315 20.59 -7.62 -11.76
C THR A 315 21.79 -6.93 -11.10
N THR A 316 21.89 -5.60 -11.21
CA THR A 316 23.00 -4.84 -10.62
C THR A 316 23.00 -4.89 -9.10
N TYR A 317 21.81 -4.85 -8.50
CA TYR A 317 21.66 -4.81 -7.05
C TYR A 317 21.32 -6.16 -6.43
N ALA A 318 21.38 -7.27 -7.17
CA ALA A 318 20.94 -8.60 -6.73
C ALA A 318 21.41 -8.96 -5.31
N LYS A 319 22.69 -8.73 -4.99
CA LYS A 319 23.29 -8.98 -3.67
C LYS A 319 22.72 -8.17 -2.50
N TYR A 320 21.83 -7.22 -2.77
CA TYR A 320 21.18 -6.38 -1.77
C TYR A 320 19.67 -6.64 -1.65
N LEU A 321 19.10 -7.50 -2.50
CA LEU A 321 17.66 -7.63 -2.65
C LEU A 321 17.16 -8.91 -2.00
N PRO A 322 16.17 -8.84 -1.07
CA PRO A 322 15.43 -10.02 -0.67
C PRO A 322 14.63 -10.54 -1.87
N SER A 323 14.36 -11.84 -1.88
CA SER A 323 13.44 -12.49 -2.81
C SER A 323 12.22 -13.07 -2.08
N GLN A 324 12.34 -13.37 -0.79
CA GLN A 324 11.23 -13.82 0.06
C GLN A 324 11.28 -13.16 1.44
N LEU A 325 10.11 -12.78 1.94
CA LEU A 325 9.92 -12.15 3.23
C LEU A 325 8.89 -12.91 4.06
N GLY A 326 9.09 -12.97 5.37
CA GLY A 326 8.01 -13.28 6.31
C GLY A 326 7.86 -12.20 7.37
N ILE A 327 6.87 -12.34 8.24
CA ILE A 327 6.53 -11.35 9.26
C ILE A 327 6.80 -11.95 10.63
N THR A 328 7.50 -11.22 11.49
CA THR A 328 7.71 -11.64 12.88
C THR A 328 6.57 -11.15 13.78
N ALA A 329 6.41 -11.75 14.95
CA ALA A 329 5.47 -11.29 16.00
C ALA A 329 5.67 -9.82 16.44
N LYS A 330 6.82 -9.20 16.10
CA LYS A 330 7.13 -7.78 16.35
C LYS A 330 6.74 -6.86 15.18
N ASN A 331 6.02 -7.37 14.18
CA ASN A 331 5.61 -6.66 12.97
C ASN A 331 6.80 -6.18 12.11
N ILE A 332 7.91 -6.91 12.16
CA ILE A 332 9.14 -6.67 11.40
C ILE A 332 9.23 -7.72 10.31
N PHE A 333 9.62 -7.31 9.09
CA PHE A 333 9.91 -8.24 8.01
C PHE A 333 11.23 -8.96 8.29
N ARG A 334 11.19 -10.29 8.26
CA ARG A 334 12.38 -11.15 8.21
C ARG A 334 12.65 -11.53 6.75
N VAL A 335 13.92 -11.61 6.37
CA VAL A 335 14.30 -12.11 5.05
C VAL A 335 14.43 -13.62 5.11
N ALA A 336 13.64 -14.32 4.29
CA ALA A 336 13.66 -15.78 4.18
C ALA A 336 14.56 -16.24 3.03
N ALA A 337 14.67 -15.45 1.97
CA ALA A 337 15.59 -15.69 0.86
C ALA A 337 16.01 -14.36 0.22
N GLY A 338 17.15 -14.37 -0.48
CA GLY A 338 17.64 -13.24 -1.28
C GLY A 338 18.09 -13.68 -2.66
N LEU A 339 18.22 -12.71 -3.57
CA LEU A 339 18.75 -12.97 -4.92
C LEU A 339 20.23 -13.36 -4.87
N ALA A 340 20.74 -13.87 -5.98
CA ALA A 340 22.12 -14.36 -6.11
C ALA A 340 23.15 -13.35 -5.57
N GLY A 341 24.04 -13.83 -4.70
CA GLY A 341 25.08 -13.03 -4.05
C GLY A 341 24.64 -12.27 -2.80
N SER A 342 23.36 -12.37 -2.39
CA SER A 342 22.86 -11.79 -1.14
C SER A 342 23.36 -12.56 0.09
N PRO A 343 23.33 -11.93 1.29
CA PRO A 343 23.58 -12.64 2.53
C PRO A 343 22.66 -13.85 2.69
N SER A 344 23.15 -14.93 3.30
CA SER A 344 22.28 -16.06 3.67
C SER A 344 21.25 -15.60 4.72
N PRO A 345 19.98 -16.05 4.63
CA PRO A 345 18.92 -15.74 5.60
C PRO A 345 19.27 -16.19 7.04
N LEU A 346 20.24 -17.11 7.19
CA LEU A 346 20.78 -17.51 8.49
C LEU A 346 21.52 -16.41 9.25
N TYR A 347 21.90 -15.34 8.56
CA TYR A 347 22.68 -14.24 9.12
C TYR A 347 21.85 -12.96 9.17
N PRO A 348 20.87 -12.86 10.10
CA PRO A 348 20.00 -11.70 10.22
C PRO A 348 20.78 -10.40 10.47
N ASP A 349 21.93 -10.46 11.14
CA ASP A 349 22.80 -9.30 11.37
C ASP A 349 23.48 -8.79 10.09
N GLN A 350 23.68 -9.66 9.09
CA GLN A 350 24.17 -9.24 7.78
C GLN A 350 23.03 -8.63 6.96
N TRP A 351 21.85 -9.26 6.98
CA TRP A 351 20.65 -8.70 6.37
C TRP A 351 20.27 -7.34 6.96
N ALA A 352 20.35 -7.14 8.27
CA ALA A 352 20.03 -5.87 8.93
C ALA A 352 20.89 -4.69 8.45
N LYS A 353 22.07 -4.96 7.86
CA LYS A 353 22.92 -3.92 7.23
C LYS A 353 22.44 -3.52 5.84
N VAL A 354 21.67 -4.38 5.18
CA VAL A 354 21.29 -4.27 3.77
C VAL A 354 19.81 -3.99 3.61
N PHE A 355 18.96 -4.70 4.35
CA PHE A 355 17.51 -4.61 4.31
C PHE A 355 16.94 -4.46 5.71
N SER A 356 15.89 -3.65 5.82
CA SER A 356 15.05 -3.60 7.02
C SER A 356 13.62 -3.26 6.61
N GLY A 357 12.64 -3.78 7.33
CA GLY A 357 11.24 -3.51 7.02
C GLY A 357 10.33 -3.69 8.22
N LYS A 358 9.25 -2.92 8.26
CA LYS A 358 8.19 -3.05 9.28
C LYS A 358 6.81 -2.73 8.74
N ILE A 359 5.80 -3.25 9.42
CA ILE A 359 4.38 -2.92 9.22
C ILE A 359 3.88 -2.20 10.47
N ASP A 360 3.17 -1.10 10.29
CA ASP A 360 2.40 -0.48 11.36
C ASP A 360 1.14 -1.33 11.62
N PRO A 361 1.03 -2.01 12.77
CA PRO A 361 -0.10 -2.88 13.07
C PRO A 361 -1.42 -2.12 13.16
N LYS A 362 -1.40 -0.80 13.35
CA LYS A 362 -2.62 0.01 13.48
C LYS A 362 -3.21 0.42 12.14
N THR A 363 -2.37 0.58 11.13
CA THR A 363 -2.74 1.23 9.87
C THR A 363 -2.47 0.40 8.62
N GLY A 364 -1.70 -0.70 8.74
CA GLY A 364 -1.25 -1.50 7.60
C GLY A 364 -0.18 -0.82 6.74
N LEU A 365 0.27 0.39 7.12
CA LEU A 365 1.34 1.07 6.41
C LEU A 365 2.68 0.36 6.62
N MET A 366 3.42 0.23 5.53
CA MET A 366 4.71 -0.46 5.49
C MET A 366 5.83 0.52 5.20
N THR A 367 6.99 0.26 5.80
CA THR A 367 8.23 0.95 5.46
C THR A 367 9.34 -0.08 5.33
N LEU A 368 9.96 -0.16 4.16
CA LEU A 368 11.17 -0.93 3.90
C LEU A 368 12.33 0.02 3.59
N ALA A 369 13.56 -0.45 3.77
CA ALA A 369 14.75 0.28 3.39
C ALA A 369 15.81 -0.68 2.86
N LEU A 370 16.39 -0.30 1.72
CA LEU A 370 17.55 -0.96 1.11
C LEU A 370 18.78 -0.06 1.22
N ASN A 371 19.88 -0.60 1.72
CA ASN A 371 21.19 0.04 1.72
C ASN A 371 22.02 -0.54 0.58
N ILE A 372 22.00 0.15 -0.56
CA ILE A 372 22.73 -0.25 -1.78
C ILE A 372 24.07 0.49 -1.88
N GLN A 373 24.96 -0.03 -2.73
CA GLN A 373 26.22 0.64 -3.05
C GLN A 373 26.46 0.66 -4.54
N ASP A 374 26.98 1.78 -5.01
CA ASP A 374 27.34 2.04 -6.39
C ASP A 374 28.82 2.38 -6.51
N THR A 375 29.41 2.05 -7.65
CA THR A 375 30.79 2.40 -7.96
C THR A 375 30.77 3.38 -9.13
N VAL A 376 31.19 4.62 -8.87
CA VAL A 376 31.26 5.68 -9.89
C VAL A 376 32.71 5.90 -10.27
N THR A 377 33.01 5.77 -11.56
CA THR A 377 34.33 6.07 -12.12
C THR A 377 34.27 7.39 -12.88
N THR A 378 35.20 8.30 -12.57
CA THR A 378 35.28 9.65 -13.14
C THR A 378 36.69 9.92 -13.68
N GLY A 379 36.82 10.89 -14.59
CA GLY A 379 38.09 11.26 -15.23
C GLY A 379 38.24 10.69 -16.63
N THR A 380 39.34 11.06 -17.29
CA THR A 380 39.73 10.54 -18.60
C THR A 380 41.02 9.74 -18.46
N LEU A 381 41.19 8.74 -19.32
CA LEU A 381 42.43 7.96 -19.33
C LEU A 381 43.65 8.88 -19.50
N PRO A 382 44.75 8.65 -18.76
CA PRO A 382 45.00 7.51 -17.85
C PRO A 382 44.54 7.74 -16.39
N LYS A 383 43.96 8.89 -16.04
CA LYS A 383 43.60 9.26 -14.66
C LYS A 383 42.12 9.02 -14.38
N LEU A 384 41.74 7.75 -14.25
CA LEU A 384 40.43 7.35 -13.74
C LEU A 384 40.43 7.32 -12.21
N THR A 385 39.40 7.89 -11.60
CA THR A 385 39.15 7.86 -10.15
C THR A 385 37.85 7.11 -9.89
N THR A 386 37.91 6.06 -9.08
CA THR A 386 36.75 5.25 -8.71
C THR A 386 36.35 5.53 -7.26
N LYS A 387 35.06 5.79 -7.04
CA LYS A 387 34.48 6.07 -5.72
C LYS A 387 33.26 5.19 -5.46
N THR A 388 33.20 4.58 -4.29
CA THR A 388 32.00 3.88 -3.82
C THR A 388 31.05 4.86 -3.13
N ILE A 389 29.79 4.85 -3.55
CA ILE A 389 28.70 5.68 -3.01
C ILE A 389 27.70 4.73 -2.35
N LYS A 390 27.37 4.98 -1.08
CA LYS A 390 26.32 4.25 -0.36
C LYS A 390 25.03 5.06 -0.43
N ARG A 391 23.92 4.40 -0.76
CA ARG A 391 22.60 5.02 -0.83
C ARG A 391 21.60 4.23 -0.01
N LYS A 392 20.71 4.95 0.67
CA LYS A 392 19.55 4.38 1.35
C LYS A 392 18.32 4.63 0.48
N VAL A 393 17.74 3.57 -0.06
CA VAL A 393 16.47 3.61 -0.79
C VAL A 393 15.36 3.33 0.20
N VAL A 394 14.47 4.30 0.39
CA VAL A 394 13.28 4.14 1.25
C VAL A 394 12.12 3.71 0.39
N ILE A 395 11.43 2.68 0.86
CA ILE A 395 10.28 2.07 0.19
C ILE A 395 9.10 2.22 1.13
N ASN A 396 8.00 2.79 0.63
CA ASN A 396 6.77 2.90 1.40
C ASN A 396 5.71 2.06 0.71
N GLY A 397 4.90 1.37 1.50
CA GLY A 397 3.82 0.54 0.98
C GLY A 397 2.62 0.45 1.91
N VAL A 398 1.64 -0.33 1.49
CA VAL A 398 0.50 -0.76 2.31
C VAL A 398 0.38 -2.27 2.20
N TYR A 399 0.03 -2.91 3.31
CA TYR A 399 -0.37 -4.31 3.34
C TYR A 399 -1.90 -4.38 3.28
N GLN A 400 -2.44 -5.25 2.43
CA GLN A 400 -3.87 -5.48 2.29
C GLN A 400 -4.28 -6.75 3.05
N GLN A 401 -5.36 -6.68 3.83
CA GLN A 401 -5.99 -7.85 4.45
C GLN A 401 -7.01 -8.45 3.48
N LEU A 402 -6.51 -9.26 2.55
CA LEU A 402 -7.28 -9.92 1.49
C LEU A 402 -8.10 -11.11 2.03
N MET A 403 -9.13 -11.54 1.29
CA MET A 403 -9.78 -12.82 1.56
C MET A 403 -8.97 -13.99 0.97
N ALA A 404 -9.17 -15.19 1.51
CA ALA A 404 -8.51 -16.41 1.05
C ALA A 404 -8.74 -16.74 -0.44
N ASN A 405 -9.80 -16.19 -1.06
CA ASN A 405 -10.11 -16.37 -2.48
C ASN A 405 -9.63 -15.22 -3.38
N ASP A 406 -9.06 -14.14 -2.84
CA ASP A 406 -8.49 -13.01 -3.62
C ASP A 406 -7.07 -13.34 -4.15
N LEU A 407 -6.92 -14.51 -4.77
CA LEU A 407 -5.61 -15.06 -5.17
C LEU A 407 -4.91 -14.27 -6.30
N LEU A 408 -5.61 -13.32 -6.93
CA LEU A 408 -5.11 -12.53 -8.05
C LEU A 408 -4.57 -11.15 -7.62
N VAL A 409 -4.62 -10.82 -6.33
CA VAL A 409 -4.23 -9.50 -5.81
C VAL A 409 -3.01 -9.66 -4.90
N PRO A 410 -1.89 -8.94 -5.16
CA PRO A 410 -0.78 -8.87 -4.21
C PRO A 410 -1.18 -8.44 -2.80
N TYR A 411 -0.55 -9.06 -1.79
CA TYR A 411 -0.76 -8.76 -0.37
C TYR A 411 -0.25 -7.38 0.04
N ALA A 412 0.67 -6.82 -0.73
CA ALA A 412 1.16 -5.48 -0.50
C ALA A 412 1.61 -4.82 -1.78
N TYR A 413 1.55 -3.50 -1.77
CA TYR A 413 2.00 -2.64 -2.86
C TYR A 413 2.78 -1.46 -2.31
N GLY A 414 3.63 -0.87 -3.14
CA GLY A 414 4.07 0.48 -2.90
C GLY A 414 5.02 1.06 -3.92
N HIS A 415 5.72 2.10 -3.49
CA HIS A 415 6.70 2.81 -4.29
C HIS A 415 8.05 2.83 -3.58
N LEU A 416 9.09 2.90 -4.39
CA LEU A 416 10.45 3.20 -3.95
C LEU A 416 10.95 4.44 -4.67
N LEU A 417 11.70 5.27 -3.95
CA LEU A 417 12.33 6.46 -4.50
C LEU A 417 13.84 6.27 -4.38
N ILE A 418 14.52 6.17 -5.52
CA ILE A 418 15.97 6.03 -5.59
C ILE A 418 16.59 7.42 -5.68
N PRO A 419 17.34 7.87 -4.66
CA PRO A 419 18.04 9.15 -4.74
C PRO A 419 19.05 9.15 -5.90
N PRO A 420 19.19 10.27 -6.64
CA PRO A 420 20.17 10.38 -7.72
C PRO A 420 21.60 10.14 -7.22
N LEU A 421 22.49 9.65 -8.08
CA LEU A 421 23.92 9.53 -7.75
C LEU A 421 24.56 10.91 -7.62
N ASP A 422 24.16 11.84 -8.50
CA ASP A 422 24.50 13.26 -8.40
C ASP A 422 23.22 14.12 -8.48
N PRO A 423 22.78 14.73 -7.36
CA PRO A 423 21.56 15.55 -7.34
C PRO A 423 21.66 16.84 -8.15
N LYS A 424 22.85 17.22 -8.63
CA LYS A 424 23.03 18.40 -9.49
C LYS A 424 22.70 18.11 -10.96
N THR A 425 22.87 16.86 -11.38
CA THR A 425 22.82 16.46 -12.80
C THR A 425 21.77 15.39 -13.08
N GLN A 426 21.22 14.74 -12.05
CA GLN A 426 20.26 13.64 -12.19
C GLN A 426 19.00 13.88 -11.35
N THR A 427 17.88 13.36 -11.83
CA THR A 427 16.60 13.38 -11.13
C THR A 427 16.43 12.15 -10.24
N LEU A 428 15.50 12.25 -9.30
CA LEU A 428 15.06 11.10 -8.53
C LEU A 428 14.37 10.08 -9.46
N ILE A 429 14.64 8.79 -9.24
CA ILE A 429 14.03 7.70 -10.00
C ILE A 429 12.95 7.06 -9.12
N SER A 430 11.73 6.95 -9.65
CA SER A 430 10.64 6.20 -9.04
C SER A 430 10.65 4.75 -9.49
N GLY A 431 10.32 3.85 -8.57
CA GLY A 431 10.02 2.45 -8.83
C GLY A 431 8.87 1.97 -7.96
N GLY A 432 8.58 0.68 -8.04
CA GLY A 432 7.61 0.03 -7.18
C GLY A 432 8.04 -1.34 -6.70
N PHE A 433 7.21 -1.87 -5.82
CA PHE A 433 7.33 -3.23 -5.32
C PHE A 433 5.95 -3.79 -5.04
N ASP A 434 5.88 -5.11 -5.02
CA ASP A 434 4.72 -5.88 -4.59
C ASP A 434 5.14 -7.08 -3.75
N LEU A 435 4.20 -7.58 -2.95
CA LEU A 435 4.29 -8.89 -2.31
C LEU A 435 3.26 -9.81 -2.96
N PRO A 436 3.60 -10.43 -4.10
CA PRO A 436 2.68 -11.36 -4.75
C PRO A 436 2.39 -12.55 -3.82
N GLY A 437 1.15 -13.01 -3.86
CA GLY A 437 0.78 -14.31 -3.31
C GLY A 437 1.19 -15.46 -4.26
N PRO A 438 1.00 -16.72 -3.83
CA PRO A 438 0.42 -17.14 -2.55
C PRO A 438 1.38 -17.00 -1.37
N VAL A 439 0.84 -17.16 -0.16
CA VAL A 439 1.66 -17.41 1.04
C VAL A 439 2.18 -18.84 0.96
N GLU A 440 3.48 -19.02 1.09
CA GLU A 440 4.15 -20.31 1.00
C GLU A 440 4.79 -20.70 2.34
N LEU A 441 5.06 -21.99 2.52
CA LEU A 441 5.90 -22.44 3.61
C LEU A 441 7.33 -21.99 3.36
N ASP A 442 7.95 -21.39 4.38
CA ASP A 442 9.34 -20.99 4.38
C ASP A 442 10.18 -22.21 3.99
N PRO A 443 10.96 -22.14 2.91
CA PRO A 443 11.79 -23.27 2.46
C PRO A 443 12.74 -23.75 3.57
N PHE A 444 13.09 -22.86 4.51
CA PHE A 444 13.87 -23.19 5.68
C PHE A 444 13.12 -24.12 6.65
N VAL A 445 11.81 -23.98 6.79
CA VAL A 445 10.97 -24.78 7.70
C VAL A 445 10.34 -25.99 7.01
N ALA A 446 9.96 -25.88 5.73
CA ALA A 446 9.34 -26.96 4.97
C ALA A 446 10.17 -28.26 4.96
N SER A 447 11.51 -28.14 4.91
CA SER A 447 12.42 -29.30 5.02
C SER A 447 12.87 -29.59 6.45
N ALA A 448 12.63 -28.68 7.40
CA ALA A 448 13.05 -28.85 8.79
C ALA A 448 12.35 -30.00 9.49
N GLY A 449 11.08 -30.29 9.17
CA GLY A 449 10.38 -31.45 9.73
C GLY A 449 11.03 -32.79 9.38
N GLN A 450 11.69 -32.89 8.22
CA GLN A 450 12.40 -34.09 7.75
C GLN A 450 13.83 -34.18 8.30
N THR A 451 14.45 -33.02 8.58
CA THR A 451 15.85 -32.90 9.06
C THR A 451 15.98 -32.84 10.57
N ALA A 452 14.96 -32.34 11.28
CA ALA A 452 14.98 -32.23 12.73
C ALA A 452 14.73 -33.59 13.36
N GLY A 453 15.34 -33.81 14.53
CA GLY A 453 15.19 -35.08 15.24
C GLY A 453 16.45 -35.48 15.97
N ILE A 454 16.43 -36.71 16.46
CA ILE A 454 17.54 -37.33 17.17
C ILE A 454 18.11 -38.42 16.28
N TYR A 455 19.42 -38.40 16.12
CA TYR A 455 20.14 -39.28 15.23
C TYR A 455 21.23 -40.02 15.98
N SER A 456 21.67 -41.12 15.41
CA SER A 456 22.91 -41.77 15.80
C SER A 456 23.77 -42.03 14.59
N ALA A 457 25.06 -41.77 14.75
CA ALA A 457 26.07 -41.95 13.73
C ALA A 457 27.22 -42.77 14.33
N LYS A 458 27.77 -43.70 13.55
CA LYS A 458 29.03 -44.37 13.90
C LYS A 458 30.16 -43.62 13.22
N LEU A 459 30.94 -42.86 13.99
CA LEU A 459 32.06 -42.11 13.41
C LEU A 459 33.15 -43.06 12.95
N THR A 460 33.45 -43.02 11.66
CA THR A 460 34.63 -43.68 11.08
C THR A 460 35.70 -42.61 10.87
N GLU A 461 36.88 -42.82 11.45
CA GLU A 461 38.03 -41.92 11.29
C GLU A 461 38.52 -41.98 9.83
N GLN A 462 38.79 -40.81 9.23
CA GLN A 462 39.49 -40.76 7.96
C GLN A 462 41.00 -40.95 8.19
N PRO A 463 41.72 -41.67 7.31
CA PRO A 463 43.14 -41.93 7.47
C PRO A 463 43.93 -40.62 7.58
N HIS A 464 44.54 -40.40 8.76
CA HIS A 464 45.50 -39.33 8.97
C HIS A 464 46.91 -39.76 8.55
N PRO A 465 47.75 -38.85 8.03
CA PRO A 465 49.19 -39.09 8.02
C PRO A 465 49.67 -39.23 9.47
N SER A 466 50.21 -40.41 9.79
CA SER A 466 50.60 -40.85 11.14
C SER A 466 51.62 -39.90 11.80
N PRO A 467 51.58 -39.66 13.13
CA PRO A 467 50.73 -40.28 14.15
C PRO A 467 49.54 -39.41 14.65
N PRO A 468 48.49 -40.03 15.21
CA PRO A 468 47.28 -39.32 15.65
C PRO A 468 47.52 -38.45 16.89
N PRO A 469 46.89 -37.27 17.00
CA PRO A 469 47.08 -36.41 18.14
C PRO A 469 46.36 -36.88 19.43
N SER A 470 47.05 -36.82 20.58
CA SER A 470 46.54 -37.19 21.92
C SER A 470 45.50 -36.22 22.49
N GLY A 471 44.53 -36.70 23.28
CA GLY A 471 43.62 -35.86 24.10
C GLY A 471 42.24 -35.51 23.52
N LEU A 472 41.88 -36.05 22.36
CA LEU A 472 40.54 -35.93 21.76
C LEU A 472 39.67 -37.17 22.12
N PRO A 473 38.32 -37.07 22.06
CA PRO A 473 37.39 -38.16 22.43
C PRO A 473 37.73 -39.51 21.76
N PRO A 474 37.26 -40.63 22.33
CA PRO A 474 37.88 -41.95 22.16
C PRO A 474 37.97 -42.45 20.72
N VAL A 475 39.01 -43.25 20.51
CA VAL A 475 39.38 -44.02 19.32
C VAL A 475 38.23 -44.94 18.90
N ALA A 476 38.03 -45.08 17.57
CA ALA A 476 37.07 -45.90 16.82
C ALA A 476 36.29 -47.05 17.52
N PRO A 477 35.05 -47.38 17.11
CA PRO A 477 33.99 -46.53 16.57
C PRO A 477 33.11 -46.02 17.72
N ALA A 478 33.13 -44.71 17.97
CA ALA A 478 32.21 -44.11 18.93
C ALA A 478 30.85 -43.87 18.25
N SER A 479 29.81 -44.53 18.74
CA SER A 479 28.43 -44.13 18.42
C SER A 479 28.18 -42.76 19.04
N VAL A 480 27.98 -41.74 18.21
CA VAL A 480 27.60 -40.41 18.66
C VAL A 480 26.11 -40.23 18.46
N THR A 481 25.45 -39.73 19.49
CA THR A 481 24.09 -39.21 19.40
C THR A 481 24.15 -37.73 19.11
N PHE A 482 23.27 -37.27 18.23
CA PHE A 482 23.09 -35.86 18.01
C PHE A 482 21.64 -35.51 17.78
N SER A 483 21.26 -34.29 18.12
CA SER A 483 19.93 -33.78 17.84
C SER A 483 20.01 -32.50 17.04
N ILE A 484 19.11 -32.35 16.08
CA ILE A 484 18.92 -31.11 15.33
C ILE A 484 17.58 -30.52 15.78
N SER A 485 17.60 -29.25 16.21
CA SER A 485 16.41 -28.53 16.66
C SER A 485 15.36 -28.45 15.56
N SER A 486 14.07 -28.37 15.90
CA SER A 486 12.96 -28.23 14.94
C SER A 486 13.07 -27.02 14.01
N ASN A 487 13.71 -25.94 14.48
CA ASN A 487 14.00 -24.76 13.67
C ASN A 487 15.39 -24.79 13.02
N LEU A 488 16.09 -25.94 13.04
CA LEU A 488 17.44 -26.17 12.50
C LEU A 488 18.55 -25.21 12.95
N LYS A 489 18.31 -24.27 13.86
CA LYS A 489 19.30 -23.25 14.27
C LYS A 489 20.38 -23.81 15.17
N GLU A 490 20.11 -24.91 15.86
CA GLU A 490 21.02 -25.52 16.81
C GLU A 490 21.10 -27.04 16.60
N MET A 491 22.32 -27.54 16.69
CA MET A 491 22.60 -28.96 16.80
C MET A 491 23.24 -29.22 18.16
N ILE A 492 22.79 -30.26 18.86
CA ILE A 492 23.52 -30.80 20.01
C ILE A 492 24.28 -32.01 19.51
N PHE A 493 25.59 -31.87 19.33
CA PHE A 493 26.46 -32.96 18.91
C PHE A 493 27.29 -33.44 20.10
N ASN A 494 27.04 -34.67 20.57
CA ASN A 494 27.72 -35.25 21.72
C ASN A 494 27.71 -34.33 22.96
N GLY A 495 26.56 -33.73 23.27
CA GLY A 495 26.37 -32.78 24.37
C GLY A 495 26.86 -31.35 24.10
N ARG A 496 27.56 -31.09 23.00
CA ARG A 496 28.04 -29.76 22.62
C ARG A 496 27.02 -29.05 21.74
N LYS A 497 26.64 -27.82 22.12
CA LYS A 497 25.73 -26.97 21.35
C LYS A 497 26.46 -26.25 20.22
N LEU A 498 26.11 -26.60 18.99
CA LEU A 498 26.68 -26.05 17.77
C LEU A 498 25.59 -25.24 17.03
N PRO A 499 25.78 -23.92 16.86
CA PRO A 499 24.86 -23.13 16.06
C PRO A 499 25.03 -23.44 14.57
N LEU A 500 23.94 -23.32 13.80
CA LEU A 500 23.98 -23.41 12.35
C LEU A 500 24.76 -22.22 11.76
N LYS A 501 25.64 -22.51 10.79
CA LYS A 501 26.48 -21.54 10.09
C LYS A 501 26.47 -21.72 8.58
N GLY A 502 26.32 -22.94 8.07
CA GLY A 502 26.14 -23.17 6.64
C GLY A 502 24.80 -23.79 6.36
N ASP A 503 24.12 -23.34 5.32
CA ASP A 503 22.94 -24.02 4.78
C ASP A 503 23.02 -23.95 3.27
N SER A 504 23.22 -25.13 2.69
CA SER A 504 23.30 -25.37 1.26
C SER A 504 22.25 -26.41 0.87
N ARG A 505 21.05 -26.35 1.48
CA ARG A 505 19.96 -27.25 1.12
C ARG A 505 19.61 -27.17 -0.38
N PRO A 506 19.17 -28.29 -0.98
CA PRO A 506 18.85 -29.58 -0.34
C PRO A 506 20.09 -30.46 -0.05
N VAL A 507 21.32 -29.95 -0.19
CA VAL A 507 22.54 -30.78 -0.12
C VAL A 507 23.07 -30.96 1.31
N SER A 508 23.24 -29.88 2.08
CA SER A 508 23.85 -29.99 3.42
C SER A 508 23.58 -28.81 4.35
N LEU A 509 23.77 -29.04 5.65
CA LEU A 509 23.80 -28.05 6.73
C LEU A 509 25.15 -28.12 7.44
N VAL A 510 25.69 -26.99 7.90
CA VAL A 510 26.96 -26.92 8.64
C VAL A 510 26.73 -26.27 9.99
N TYR A 511 26.97 -27.00 11.06
CA TYR A 511 26.91 -26.54 12.44
C TYR A 511 28.31 -26.39 12.99
N THR A 512 28.67 -25.23 13.54
CA THR A 512 30.01 -25.04 14.09
C THR A 512 30.06 -24.00 15.18
N ASP A 513 30.98 -24.21 16.12
CA ASP A 513 31.33 -23.23 17.15
C ASP A 513 32.75 -22.66 16.99
N ALA A 514 33.29 -22.69 15.77
CA ALA A 514 34.58 -22.08 15.42
C ALA A 514 34.72 -20.63 15.89
N ASP A 515 33.63 -19.86 15.91
CA ASP A 515 33.62 -18.47 16.37
C ASP A 515 33.85 -18.32 17.88
N LYS A 516 33.61 -19.37 18.68
CA LYS A 516 33.75 -19.33 20.13
C LYS A 516 35.18 -19.58 20.60
N SER A 517 35.98 -20.30 19.82
CA SER A 517 37.37 -20.61 20.19
C SER A 517 38.19 -20.96 18.96
N ALA A 518 39.25 -20.18 18.74
CA ALA A 518 40.26 -20.46 17.71
C ALA A 518 41.09 -21.72 18.03
N GLY A 519 41.07 -22.21 19.27
CA GLY A 519 41.91 -23.33 19.72
C GLY A 519 41.16 -24.60 20.12
N ASN A 520 39.83 -24.61 20.10
CA ASN A 520 39.03 -25.80 20.39
C ASN A 520 37.63 -25.64 19.81
N ASN A 521 37.40 -26.12 18.60
CA ASN A 521 36.10 -26.03 17.94
C ASN A 521 35.73 -27.30 17.20
N VAL A 522 34.43 -27.41 16.91
CA VAL A 522 33.84 -28.52 16.17
C VAL A 522 33.01 -27.94 15.04
N SER A 523 33.22 -28.48 13.85
CA SER A 523 32.35 -28.27 12.69
C SER A 523 31.73 -29.60 12.30
N VAL A 524 30.41 -29.62 12.14
CA VAL A 524 29.65 -30.78 11.67
C VAL A 524 28.87 -30.40 10.44
N THR A 525 29.22 -31.02 9.32
CA THR A 525 28.45 -30.96 8.07
C THR A 525 27.49 -32.14 8.05
N VAL A 526 26.19 -31.86 7.98
CA VAL A 526 25.11 -32.83 7.86
C VAL A 526 24.69 -32.85 6.39
N TYR A 527 24.85 -33.98 5.71
CA TYR A 527 24.42 -34.15 4.33
C TYR A 527 23.00 -34.70 4.27
N LEU A 528 22.22 -34.15 3.36
CA LEU A 528 20.81 -34.43 3.21
C LEU A 528 20.57 -35.15 1.87
N ASN A 529 19.51 -35.96 1.80
CA ASN A 529 19.02 -36.48 0.52
C ASN A 529 18.08 -35.48 -0.17
N GLY A 530 17.58 -35.82 -1.37
CA GLY A 530 16.67 -34.95 -2.13
C GLY A 530 15.34 -34.61 -1.43
N ALA A 531 14.98 -35.33 -0.36
CA ALA A 531 13.81 -35.08 0.47
C ALA A 531 14.14 -34.28 1.75
N GLY A 532 15.40 -33.86 1.95
CA GLY A 532 15.84 -33.13 3.14
C GLY A 532 16.07 -34.02 4.37
N VAL A 533 16.05 -35.35 4.23
CA VAL A 533 16.34 -36.28 5.33
C VAL A 533 17.85 -36.38 5.52
N VAL A 534 18.29 -36.40 6.78
CA VAL A 534 19.69 -36.62 7.13
C VAL A 534 20.17 -37.98 6.61
N ASN A 535 21.15 -37.95 5.71
CA ASN A 535 21.74 -39.13 5.08
C ASN A 535 23.06 -39.51 5.76
N SER A 536 23.95 -38.52 5.89
CA SER A 536 25.29 -38.72 6.45
C SER A 536 25.77 -37.45 7.14
N LEU A 537 26.91 -37.54 7.82
CA LEU A 537 27.59 -36.39 8.38
C LEU A 537 29.11 -36.52 8.23
N ALA A 538 29.76 -35.38 8.14
CA ALA A 538 31.20 -35.23 8.29
C ALA A 538 31.47 -34.31 9.48
N THR A 539 32.40 -34.69 10.36
CA THR A 539 32.81 -33.84 11.48
C THR A 539 34.27 -33.52 11.40
N GLN A 540 34.61 -32.26 11.68
CA GLN A 540 35.96 -31.79 11.84
C GLN A 540 36.13 -31.25 13.27
N TYR A 541 37.08 -31.83 13.99
CA TYR A 541 37.52 -31.32 15.29
C TYR A 541 38.83 -30.57 15.11
N PHE A 542 38.89 -29.35 15.63
CA PHE A 542 40.11 -28.55 15.65
C PHE A 542 40.52 -28.29 17.10
N GLN A 543 41.76 -28.65 17.45
CA GLN A 543 42.32 -28.35 18.77
C GLN A 543 43.75 -27.81 18.65
N LEU A 544 44.02 -26.69 19.31
CA LEU A 544 45.34 -26.08 19.46
C LEU A 544 45.85 -26.40 20.87
N SER A 545 47.04 -27.01 20.96
CA SER A 545 47.70 -27.30 22.23
C SER A 545 49.16 -26.86 22.14
N GLY A 546 49.49 -25.69 22.70
CA GLY A 546 50.79 -25.05 22.48
C GLY A 546 50.93 -24.58 21.02
N PHE A 547 51.99 -25.02 20.34
CA PHE A 547 52.21 -24.76 18.90
C PHE A 547 51.72 -25.89 17.98
N THR A 548 51.10 -26.94 18.54
CA THR A 548 50.66 -28.10 17.77
C THR A 548 49.18 -27.97 17.41
N VAL A 549 48.89 -28.03 16.12
CA VAL A 549 47.54 -28.11 15.56
C VAL A 549 47.12 -29.57 15.45
N LYS A 550 45.96 -29.90 15.99
CA LYS A 550 45.36 -31.23 15.93
C LYS A 550 44.03 -31.14 15.19
N VAL A 551 43.95 -31.74 14.01
CA VAL A 551 42.71 -31.85 13.23
C VAL A 551 42.29 -33.32 13.23
N ARG A 552 41.00 -33.61 13.46
CA ARG A 552 40.42 -34.94 13.19
C ARG A 552 39.20 -34.83 12.30
N ASN A 553 39.18 -35.61 11.22
CA ASN A 553 38.05 -35.70 10.31
C ASN A 553 37.37 -37.07 10.45
N HIS A 554 36.05 -37.07 10.58
CA HIS A 554 35.25 -38.30 10.59
C HIS A 554 34.13 -38.19 9.56
N THR A 555 33.73 -39.32 8.98
CA THR A 555 32.50 -39.45 8.18
C THR A 555 31.62 -40.55 8.76
N SER A 556 30.32 -40.43 8.56
CA SER A 556 29.37 -41.43 9.05
C SER A 556 28.05 -41.42 8.28
N ASN A 557 27.48 -42.59 8.05
CA ASN A 557 26.07 -42.70 7.71
C ASN A 557 25.24 -42.46 8.99
N ALA A 558 24.25 -41.58 8.89
CA ALA A 558 23.40 -41.25 10.01
C ALA A 558 22.15 -42.13 9.97
N VAL A 559 21.78 -42.70 11.11
CA VAL A 559 20.52 -43.43 11.27
C VAL A 559 19.61 -42.58 12.13
N ASN A 560 18.42 -42.25 11.60
CA ASN A 560 17.40 -41.55 12.35
C ASN A 560 16.92 -42.44 13.50
N LYS A 561 17.05 -41.96 14.73
CA LYS A 561 16.46 -42.57 15.91
C LYS A 561 15.23 -41.74 16.27
N GLN A 562 14.20 -41.77 15.44
CA GLN A 562 12.93 -41.28 15.93
C GLN A 562 12.49 -42.13 17.15
N PRO A 563 11.77 -41.57 18.13
CA PRO A 563 10.72 -42.35 18.76
C PRO A 563 9.63 -42.72 17.75
#